data_AF-A0A9W7W2X9-F1
#
_entry.id   AF-A0A9W7W2X9-F1
#
_cell.length_a   1.000
_cell.length_b   1.000
_cell.length_c   1.000
_cell.angle_alpha   90.00
_cell.angle_beta   90.00
_cell.angle_gamma   90.00
#
_symmetry.space_group_name_H-M   'P 1'
#
loop_
_entity.id
_entity.type
_entity.pdbx_description
1 polymer ?
#
loop_
_entity_poly.entity_id
_entity_poly.type
_entity_poly.pdbx_seq_one_letter_code
_entity_poly.pdbx_strand_id
1 'polypeptide(L)'
;RFLPADPAYGVPEHGFRPFELGPRNCIGQELALIEARVVLALTARRFEVRPAYGRLAELAGDGSYYARDEAWRVGRQDVDGEEAYAVLIGTAKPREGMPVVVREVGVTRE
;
A
#
# COMPACT_ATOMS: atom_id res chain seq x y z
N ARG A 1 -9.99 9.04 -8.85
CA ARG A 1 -9.19 10.22 -9.27
C ARG A 1 -8.59 10.11 -10.68
N PHE A 2 -8.07 8.96 -11.11
CA PHE A 2 -7.29 8.83 -12.36
C PHE A 2 -8.06 8.23 -13.56
N LEU A 3 -9.34 7.88 -13.40
CA LEU A 3 -10.17 7.35 -14.47
C LEU A 3 -10.93 8.48 -15.18
N PRO A 4 -11.10 8.44 -16.51
CA PRO A 4 -11.80 9.50 -17.25
C PRO A 4 -13.24 9.79 -16.78
N ALA A 5 -13.91 8.78 -16.21
CA ALA A 5 -15.29 8.90 -15.71
C ALA A 5 -15.38 9.55 -14.31
N ASP A 6 -14.27 9.82 -13.65
CA ASP A 6 -14.24 10.36 -12.29
C ASP A 6 -14.49 11.88 -12.30
N PRO A 7 -15.39 12.42 -11.47
CA PRO A 7 -15.59 13.87 -11.36
C PRO A 7 -14.33 14.65 -10.93
N ALA A 8 -13.40 13.98 -10.24
CA ALA A 8 -12.09 14.51 -9.86
C ALA A 8 -10.99 14.17 -10.88
N TYR A 9 -11.37 13.77 -12.10
CA TYR A 9 -10.44 13.60 -13.22
C TYR A 9 -9.87 14.96 -13.64
N GLY A 10 -8.59 14.98 -14.04
CA GLY A 10 -7.88 16.22 -14.36
C GLY A 10 -6.76 16.53 -13.38
N VAL A 11 -5.86 15.57 -13.17
CA VAL A 11 -4.59 15.89 -12.51
C VAL A 11 -3.86 16.93 -13.37
N PRO A 12 -3.40 18.05 -12.78
CA PRO A 12 -2.66 19.06 -13.53
C PRO A 12 -1.51 18.46 -14.31
N GLU A 13 -1.11 19.10 -15.41
CA GLU A 13 0.08 18.71 -16.16
C GLU A 13 1.28 18.63 -15.20
N HIS A 14 2.01 17.51 -15.27
CA HIS A 14 3.11 17.18 -14.34
C HIS A 14 2.74 17.10 -12.85
N GLY A 15 1.44 17.04 -12.49
CA GLY A 15 0.97 16.91 -11.10
C GLY A 15 1.08 15.49 -10.52
N PHE A 16 1.27 14.48 -11.37
CA PHE A 16 1.51 13.08 -10.96
C PHE A 16 2.92 12.65 -11.38
N ARG A 17 3.84 12.57 -10.41
CA ARG A 17 5.27 12.31 -10.63
C ARG A 17 5.83 11.23 -9.71
N PRO A 18 5.25 10.03 -9.65
CA PRO A 18 5.71 8.96 -8.75
C PRO A 18 7.15 8.47 -9.04
N PHE A 19 7.63 8.70 -10.26
CA PHE A 19 8.97 8.33 -10.73
C PHE A 19 9.80 9.57 -11.13
N GLU A 20 9.39 10.74 -10.66
CA GLU A 20 9.91 12.05 -11.05
C GLU A 20 9.83 12.35 -12.56
N LEU A 21 10.28 13.54 -12.96
CA LEU A 21 10.32 14.02 -14.35
C LEU A 21 11.68 14.65 -14.66
N GLY A 22 12.12 14.53 -15.91
CA GLY A 22 13.35 15.16 -16.42
C GLY A 22 14.54 14.19 -16.50
N PRO A 23 15.77 14.69 -16.66
CA PRO A 23 16.96 13.88 -16.97
C PRO A 23 17.40 12.94 -15.83
N ARG A 24 16.78 13.06 -14.65
CA ARG A 24 17.04 12.24 -13.45
C ARG A 24 15.78 11.49 -13.00
N ASN A 25 14.80 11.30 -13.89
CA ASN A 25 13.67 10.43 -13.59
C ASN A 25 14.11 8.98 -13.38
N CYS A 26 13.23 8.15 -12.84
CA CYS A 26 13.54 6.75 -12.60
C CYS A 26 13.69 5.99 -13.93
N ILE A 27 14.92 5.62 -14.27
CA ILE A 27 15.19 4.75 -15.43
C ILE A 27 14.49 3.38 -15.34
N GLY A 28 14.15 2.95 -14.12
CA GLY A 28 13.47 1.69 -13.84
C GLY A 28 11.94 1.76 -13.81
N GLN A 29 11.31 2.89 -14.17
CA GLN A 29 9.84 3.05 -14.03
C GLN A 29 9.03 1.97 -14.76
N GLU A 30 9.45 1.57 -15.96
CA GLU A 30 8.72 0.59 -16.77
C GLU A 30 8.82 -0.80 -16.15
N LEU A 31 10.03 -1.18 -15.70
CA LEU A 31 10.26 -2.44 -15.01
C LEU A 31 9.44 -2.49 -13.71
N ALA A 32 9.50 -1.44 -12.90
CA ALA A 32 8.76 -1.35 -11.63
C ALA A 32 7.24 -1.51 -11.84
N LEU A 33 6.68 -0.88 -12.87
CA LEU A 33 5.25 -1.00 -13.18
C LEU A 33 4.88 -2.40 -13.69
N ILE A 34 5.74 -3.03 -14.50
CA ILE A 34 5.52 -4.40 -14.97
C ILE A 34 5.54 -5.38 -13.79
N GLU A 35 6.56 -5.31 -12.95
CA GLU A 35 6.70 -6.16 -11.75
C GLU A 35 5.50 -5.98 -10.82
N ALA A 36 5.11 -4.74 -10.52
CA ALA A 36 3.96 -4.45 -9.67
C ALA A 36 2.66 -5.05 -10.24
N ARG A 37 2.42 -4.94 -11.56
CA ARG A 37 1.24 -5.52 -12.21
C ARG A 37 1.23 -7.04 -12.12
N VAL A 38 2.37 -7.69 -12.39
CA VAL A 38 2.48 -9.16 -12.33
C VAL A 38 2.28 -9.67 -10.91
N VAL A 39 2.95 -9.08 -9.93
CA VAL A 39 2.80 -9.44 -8.51
C VAL A 39 1.35 -9.25 -8.07
N LEU A 40 0.72 -8.13 -8.42
CA LEU A 40 -0.67 -7.85 -8.06
C LEU A 40 -1.63 -8.86 -8.69
N ALA A 41 -1.50 -9.13 -9.99
CA ALA A 41 -2.37 -10.06 -10.70
C ALA A 41 -2.28 -11.49 -10.13
N LEU A 42 -1.06 -11.98 -9.87
CA LEU A 42 -0.85 -13.31 -9.30
C LEU A 42 -1.36 -13.40 -7.84
N THR A 43 -1.15 -12.35 -7.06
CA THR A 43 -1.59 -12.27 -5.66
C THR A 43 -3.12 -12.23 -5.58
N ALA A 44 -3.76 -11.32 -6.32
CA ALA A 44 -5.21 -11.15 -6.30
C ALA A 44 -5.97 -12.37 -6.84
N ARG A 45 -5.36 -13.14 -7.75
CA ARG A 45 -5.94 -14.39 -8.25
C ARG A 45 -5.98 -15.49 -7.19
N ARG A 46 -4.98 -15.54 -6.30
CA ARG A 46 -4.80 -16.64 -5.35
C ARG A 46 -5.27 -16.31 -3.94
N PHE A 47 -5.27 -15.03 -3.58
CA PHE A 47 -5.48 -14.61 -2.20
C PHE A 47 -6.53 -13.52 -2.10
N GLU A 48 -7.41 -13.69 -1.12
CA GLU A 48 -8.21 -12.62 -0.57
C GLU A 48 -7.41 -11.96 0.57
N VAL A 49 -7.15 -10.67 0.43
CA VAL A 49 -6.39 -9.87 1.39
C VAL A 49 -7.34 -8.83 2.00
N ARG A 50 -7.46 -8.83 3.33
CA ARG A 50 -8.27 -7.85 4.07
C ARG A 50 -7.42 -7.07 5.06
N PRO A 51 -7.63 -5.75 5.24
CA PRO A 51 -6.93 -4.98 6.25
C PRO A 51 -7.22 -5.52 7.66
N ALA A 52 -6.24 -5.41 8.56
CA ALA A 52 -6.32 -5.90 9.93
C ALA A 52 -5.98 -4.82 10.97
N TYR A 53 -6.22 -3.55 10.65
CA TYR A 53 -5.98 -2.42 11.57
C TYR A 53 -6.80 -2.51 12.87
N GLY A 54 -7.97 -3.16 12.85
CA GLY A 54 -8.74 -3.45 14.08
C GLY A 54 -8.13 -4.53 14.99
N ARG A 55 -7.02 -5.16 14.60
CA ARG A 55 -6.37 -6.29 15.30
C ARG A 55 -4.89 -6.06 15.60
N LEU A 56 -4.46 -4.80 15.67
CA LEU A 56 -3.07 -4.43 15.94
C LEU A 56 -2.50 -5.03 17.24
N ALA A 57 -3.35 -5.22 18.26
CA ALA A 57 -2.95 -5.86 19.51
C ALA A 57 -2.52 -7.33 19.32
N GLU A 58 -3.13 -8.06 18.37
CA GLU A 58 -2.76 -9.44 18.05
C GLU A 58 -1.37 -9.52 17.40
N LEU A 59 -0.92 -8.42 16.78
CA LEU A 59 0.37 -8.35 16.08
C LEU A 59 1.52 -7.92 17.00
N ALA A 60 1.27 -7.49 18.24
CA ALA A 60 2.27 -6.88 19.12
C ALA A 60 3.55 -7.73 19.35
N GLY A 61 3.42 -9.06 19.23
CA GLY A 61 4.50 -10.03 19.37
C GLY A 61 5.11 -10.57 18.08
N ASP A 62 4.68 -10.09 16.90
CA ASP A 62 5.07 -10.68 15.60
C ASP A 62 6.54 -10.41 15.19
N GLY A 63 7.21 -9.52 15.92
CA GLY A 63 8.60 -9.17 15.70
C GLY A 63 8.81 -8.01 14.73
N SER A 64 7.74 -7.47 14.13
CA SER A 64 7.79 -6.32 13.25
C SER A 64 8.15 -5.05 14.03
N TYR A 65 8.83 -4.13 13.34
CA TYR A 65 9.19 -2.83 13.91
C TYR A 65 7.96 -2.04 14.38
N TYR A 66 6.85 -2.15 13.63
CA TYR A 66 5.65 -1.36 13.87
C TYR A 66 4.80 -1.90 15.02
N ALA A 67 4.72 -3.21 15.20
CA ALA A 67 3.83 -3.78 16.21
C ALA A 67 4.39 -3.67 17.64
N ARG A 68 5.71 -3.44 17.79
CA ARG A 68 6.42 -3.47 19.08
C ARG A 68 6.38 -2.15 19.87
N ASP A 69 6.17 -1.03 19.20
CA ASP A 69 6.25 0.29 19.82
C ASP A 69 4.88 0.97 19.75
N GLU A 70 4.17 1.01 20.87
CA GLU A 70 2.83 1.59 20.96
C GLU A 70 2.84 3.12 20.83
N ALA A 71 4.01 3.78 20.94
CA ALA A 71 4.10 5.23 20.81
C ALA A 71 3.67 5.73 19.41
N TRP A 72 3.75 4.87 18.38
CA TRP A 72 3.30 5.19 17.02
C TRP A 72 1.78 5.30 16.87
N ARG A 73 1.03 4.83 17.88
CA ARG A 73 -0.44 4.83 17.91
C ARG A 73 -1.03 6.04 18.65
N VAL A 74 -0.19 7.04 18.94
CA VAL A 74 -0.61 8.28 19.57
C VAL A 74 -0.90 9.34 18.50
N GLY A 75 -2.00 10.08 18.65
CA GLY A 75 -2.40 11.14 17.72
C GLY A 75 -3.25 10.63 16.55
N ARG A 76 -3.24 11.35 15.42
CA ARG A 76 -4.08 11.03 14.25
C ARG A 76 -3.66 9.72 13.61
N GLN A 77 -4.61 8.80 13.42
CA GLN A 77 -4.39 7.44 12.91
C GLN A 77 -5.07 7.17 11.55
N ASP A 78 -5.51 8.23 10.88
CA ASP A 78 -6.17 8.21 9.58
C ASP A 78 -5.69 9.38 8.71
N VAL A 79 -5.87 9.25 7.39
CA VAL A 79 -5.88 10.39 6.46
C VAL A 79 -7.17 10.30 5.66
N ASP A 80 -7.98 11.35 5.73
CA ASP A 80 -9.30 11.42 5.09
C ASP A 80 -10.22 10.23 5.43
N GLY A 81 -10.13 9.72 6.66
CA GLY A 81 -10.91 8.57 7.13
C GLY A 81 -10.33 7.20 6.77
N GLU A 82 -9.23 7.14 6.02
CA GLU A 82 -8.57 5.90 5.63
C GLU A 82 -7.38 5.59 6.55
N GLU A 83 -7.31 4.36 7.07
CA GLU A 83 -6.23 3.91 7.97
C GLU A 83 -4.93 3.54 7.23
N ALA A 84 -5.02 3.28 5.92
CA ALA A 84 -3.91 2.92 5.06
C ALA A 84 -3.29 4.17 4.43
N TYR A 85 -2.27 4.74 5.08
CA TYR A 85 -1.53 5.88 4.57
C TYR A 85 -0.02 5.72 4.74
N ALA A 86 0.74 6.52 3.99
CA ALA A 86 2.19 6.55 4.06
C ALA A 86 2.67 7.35 5.27
N VAL A 87 3.55 6.77 6.07
CA VAL A 87 4.35 7.43 7.11
C VAL A 87 5.80 7.51 6.66
N LEU A 88 6.51 8.56 7.10
CA LEU A 88 7.91 8.76 6.74
C LEU A 88 8.81 8.15 7.80
N ILE A 89 9.42 7.01 7.49
CA ILE A 89 10.41 6.33 8.34
C ILE A 89 11.65 6.08 7.47
N GLY A 90 12.45 7.13 7.28
CA GLY A 90 13.56 7.20 6.32
C GLY A 90 13.12 7.21 4.84
N THR A 91 12.12 6.40 4.52
CA THR A 91 11.40 6.31 3.23
C THR A 91 9.90 6.23 3.50
N ALA A 92 9.07 6.31 2.45
CA ALA A 92 7.63 6.08 2.60
C ALA A 92 7.37 4.62 3.00
N LYS A 93 6.74 4.41 4.15
CA LYS A 93 6.29 3.12 4.66
C LYS A 93 4.80 3.16 4.94
N PRO A 94 4.06 2.05 4.82
CA PRO A 94 2.69 2.03 5.28
C PRO A 94 2.64 2.14 6.80
N ARG A 95 1.66 2.88 7.31
CA ARG A 95 1.32 2.86 8.74
C ARG A 95 1.13 1.43 9.23
N GLU A 96 1.68 1.14 10.41
CA GLU A 96 1.64 -0.18 11.07
C GLU A 96 2.16 -1.33 10.20
N GLY A 97 2.94 -1.05 9.15
CA GLY A 97 3.42 -2.09 8.24
C GLY A 97 2.35 -2.66 7.30
N MET A 98 1.18 -2.03 7.17
CA MET A 98 0.02 -2.54 6.42
C MET A 98 -0.44 -3.92 6.92
N PRO A 99 -0.99 -4.00 8.14
CA PRO A 99 -1.45 -5.26 8.71
C PRO A 99 -2.60 -5.82 7.87
N VAL A 100 -2.50 -7.10 7.48
CA VAL A 100 -3.51 -7.77 6.68
C VAL A 100 -3.77 -9.18 7.19
N VAL A 101 -4.97 -9.69 6.91
CA VAL A 101 -5.23 -11.12 6.92
C VAL A 101 -5.41 -11.62 5.51
N VAL A 102 -4.75 -12.73 5.23
CA VAL A 102 -4.68 -13.35 3.93
C VAL A 102 -5.39 -14.69 4.01
N ARG A 103 -6.29 -14.94 3.06
CA ARG A 103 -6.97 -16.22 2.86
C ARG A 103 -6.73 -16.67 1.44
N GLU A 104 -6.38 -17.93 1.23
CA GLU A 104 -6.33 -18.50 -0.13
C GLU A 104 -7.74 -18.67 -0.69
N VAL A 105 -7.97 -18.18 -1.90
CA VAL A 105 -9.26 -18.25 -2.61
C VAL A 105 -9.06 -19.01 -3.92
N GLY A 106 -8.99 -20.33 -3.82
CA GLY A 106 -9.12 -21.23 -4.96
C GLY A 106 -7.86 -21.43 -5.80
N VAL A 107 -7.34 -22.66 -5.77
CA VAL A 107 -7.37 -23.51 -6.96
C VAL A 107 -8.02 -24.82 -6.49
N THR A 108 -9.23 -25.13 -6.96
CA THR A 108 -9.74 -26.50 -6.89
C THR A 108 -8.71 -27.34 -7.66
N ARG A 109 -7.95 -28.18 -6.97
CA ARG A 109 -7.09 -29.16 -7.65
C ARG A 109 -8.02 -30.14 -8.36
N GLU A 110 -7.90 -30.23 -9.68
CA GLU A 110 -8.30 -31.44 -10.41
C GLU A 110 -7.49 -32.65 -9.92
#